data_AF-A0A536GHL6-F1
#
_entry.id   AF-A0A536GHL6-F1
#
_cell.length_a   1.000
_cell.length_b   1.000
_cell.length_c   1.000
_cell.angle_alpha   90.00
_cell.angle_beta   90.00
_cell.angle_gamma   90.00
#
_symmetry.space_group_name_H-M   'P 1'
#
loop_
_entity.id
_entity.type
_entity.pdbx_description
1 polymer ?
#
loop_
_entity_poly.entity_id
_entity_poly.type
_entity_poly.pdbx_seq_one_letter_code
_entity_poly.pdbx_strand_id
1 'polypeptide(L)'
;MTSDVPPATPPAPETTAPPSGSPRVQGLTTFTIEGRRAPALFVVGWLATILGLGILVIGFAGPRGTATGVLVLVGLLALSVGLVSMAGSQAIERRAAGAAYAGPSPVLLFAASVAVSSIGASLIGLLARLAGLDPEGMPTTILVLALIQATYLALTRLLLVGTGALSWTDMGFRPLGRPAVAELAMGMTYAIPVIVVTVIIAAIATLILPVVPESPLPPTGSTIGLLLNLLGGAVLVPIGEETMFRGVATTAWRLTDGVQRAIVQGALFFAIVHVLQVGGTSPTQALALAAVAFVTRVPVGLALGWLFLSRRSIWAPIGLHAAFNGLLLVLAEASLRGGPPAG
;
A
#
# COMPACT_ATOMS: atom_id res chain seq x y z
N MET A 1 -66.80 48.31 -12.09
CA MET A 1 -66.74 46.84 -11.98
C MET A 1 -65.40 46.39 -12.53
N THR A 2 -64.40 46.30 -11.66
CA THR A 2 -63.08 45.77 -11.98
C THR A 2 -62.82 44.69 -10.94
N SER A 3 -62.78 43.44 -11.40
CA SER A 3 -62.62 42.24 -10.58
C SER A 3 -61.15 42.02 -10.27
N ASP A 4 -60.76 42.24 -9.00
CA ASP A 4 -59.45 41.84 -8.48
C ASP A 4 -59.43 40.32 -8.27
N VAL A 5 -58.67 39.62 -9.13
CA VAL A 5 -58.33 38.20 -8.94
C VAL A 5 -56.93 38.14 -8.30
N PRO A 6 -56.75 37.46 -7.16
CA PRO A 6 -55.44 37.36 -6.52
C PRO A 6 -54.48 36.51 -7.38
N PRO A 7 -53.16 36.79 -7.36
CA PRO A 7 -52.18 36.02 -8.10
C PRO A 7 -52.07 34.59 -7.53
N ALA A 8 -52.04 33.60 -8.43
CA ALA A 8 -51.90 32.19 -8.06
C ALA A 8 -50.54 31.93 -7.42
N THR A 9 -50.55 31.27 -6.26
CA THR A 9 -49.36 30.82 -5.54
C THR A 9 -48.56 29.82 -6.40
N PRO A 10 -47.23 29.98 -6.53
CA PRO A 10 -46.40 29.01 -7.26
C PRO A 10 -46.52 27.62 -6.62
N PRO A 11 -46.56 26.54 -7.41
CA PRO A 11 -46.53 25.18 -6.87
C PRO A 11 -45.23 25.00 -6.06
N ALA A 12 -45.37 24.46 -4.84
CA ALA A 12 -44.24 24.09 -4.02
C ALA A 12 -43.34 23.09 -4.79
N PRO A 13 -42.00 23.20 -4.70
CA PRO A 13 -41.12 22.24 -5.35
C PRO A 13 -41.44 20.83 -4.84
N GLU A 14 -41.82 19.95 -5.75
CA GLU A 14 -41.98 18.52 -5.47
C GLU A 14 -40.68 18.02 -4.85
N THR A 15 -40.75 17.74 -3.55
CA THR A 15 -39.67 17.06 -2.84
C THR A 15 -39.72 15.62 -3.34
N THR A 16 -38.93 15.30 -4.35
CA THR A 16 -38.72 13.93 -4.80
C THR A 16 -38.17 13.13 -3.62
N ALA A 17 -39.04 12.36 -2.98
CA ALA A 17 -38.63 11.39 -1.99
C ALA A 17 -37.55 10.49 -2.63
N PRO A 18 -36.41 10.26 -1.97
CA PRO A 18 -35.39 9.37 -2.52
C PRO A 18 -36.05 8.00 -2.77
N PRO A 19 -35.76 7.33 -3.91
CA PRO A 19 -36.37 6.07 -4.24
C PRO A 19 -36.15 5.08 -3.09
N SER A 20 -37.26 4.60 -2.50
CA SER A 20 -37.27 3.57 -1.50
C SER A 20 -36.68 2.29 -2.11
N GLY A 21 -35.46 1.91 -1.70
CA GLY A 21 -34.92 0.59 -2.02
C GLY A 21 -33.53 0.51 -2.62
N SER A 22 -32.70 1.56 -2.57
CA SER A 22 -31.26 1.37 -2.85
C SER A 22 -30.70 0.32 -1.87
N PRO A 23 -30.22 -0.84 -2.35
CA PRO A 23 -29.71 -1.88 -1.45
C PRO A 23 -28.56 -1.30 -0.63
N ARG A 24 -28.68 -1.28 0.71
CA ARG A 24 -27.56 -0.90 1.57
C ARG A 24 -26.39 -1.85 1.31
N VAL A 25 -25.23 -1.29 1.02
CA VAL A 25 -23.98 -2.07 0.91
C VAL A 25 -23.76 -2.80 2.23
N GLN A 26 -23.83 -4.13 2.22
CA GLN A 26 -23.52 -4.92 3.40
C GLN A 26 -22.00 -4.95 3.62
N GLY A 27 -21.54 -4.23 4.63
CA GLY A 27 -20.13 -4.12 4.99
C GLY A 27 -19.57 -5.41 5.59
N LEU A 28 -18.24 -5.46 5.76
CA LEU A 28 -17.58 -6.60 6.43
C LEU A 28 -17.93 -6.70 7.92
N THR A 29 -18.38 -5.60 8.52
CA THR A 29 -18.75 -5.50 9.94
C THR A 29 -20.20 -5.90 10.22
N THR A 30 -21.00 -6.14 9.19
CA THR A 30 -22.39 -6.60 9.34
C THR A 30 -22.41 -8.13 9.31
N PHE A 31 -22.31 -8.78 10.46
CA PHE A 31 -22.25 -10.24 10.57
C PHE A 31 -23.61 -10.91 10.37
N THR A 32 -24.04 -10.98 9.12
CA THR A 32 -25.23 -11.71 8.64
C THR A 32 -24.88 -12.39 7.32
N ILE A 33 -25.44 -13.56 7.06
CA ILE A 33 -25.34 -14.24 5.75
C ILE A 33 -26.56 -13.97 4.89
N GLU A 34 -27.68 -13.62 5.52
CA GLU A 34 -28.96 -13.36 4.89
C GLU A 34 -28.87 -12.12 3.98
N GLY A 35 -29.25 -12.31 2.71
CA GLY A 35 -29.25 -11.23 1.72
C GLY A 35 -27.87 -10.89 1.14
N ARG A 36 -26.78 -11.56 1.56
CA ARG A 36 -25.47 -11.42 0.91
C ARG A 36 -25.50 -12.04 -0.49
N ARG A 37 -24.78 -11.39 -1.41
CA ARG A 37 -24.50 -11.89 -2.76
C ARG A 37 -23.37 -12.90 -2.79
N ALA A 38 -22.44 -12.82 -1.83
CA ALA A 38 -21.32 -13.76 -1.71
C ALA A 38 -21.19 -14.33 -0.28
N PRO A 39 -22.21 -15.04 0.25
CA PRO A 39 -22.21 -15.52 1.62
C PRO A 39 -21.10 -16.54 1.89
N ALA A 40 -20.81 -17.44 0.95
CA ALA A 40 -19.75 -18.44 1.11
C ALA A 40 -18.36 -17.78 1.24
N LEU A 41 -18.03 -16.82 0.37
CA LEU A 41 -16.76 -16.08 0.45
C LEU A 41 -16.65 -15.25 1.74
N PHE A 42 -17.77 -14.69 2.21
CA PHE A 42 -17.81 -13.97 3.49
C PHE A 42 -17.50 -14.90 4.67
N VAL A 43 -18.17 -16.05 4.74
CA VAL A 43 -17.99 -17.03 5.83
C VAL A 43 -16.59 -17.64 5.79
N VAL A 44 -16.14 -18.14 4.63
CA VAL A 44 -14.78 -18.68 4.46
C VAL A 44 -13.75 -17.60 4.80
N GLY A 45 -14.00 -16.36 4.34
CA GLY A 45 -13.15 -15.21 4.62
C GLY A 45 -12.89 -15.00 6.10
N TRP A 46 -13.96 -14.87 6.90
CA TRP A 46 -13.84 -14.68 8.34
C TRP A 46 -13.23 -15.88 9.07
N LEU A 47 -13.72 -17.10 8.78
CA LEU A 47 -13.23 -18.31 9.46
C LEU A 47 -11.75 -18.53 9.19
N ALA A 48 -11.30 -18.43 7.93
CA ALA A 48 -9.91 -18.65 7.56
C ALA A 48 -9.01 -17.51 8.07
N THR A 49 -9.47 -16.26 8.12
CA THR A 49 -8.71 -15.16 8.73
C THR A 49 -8.54 -15.35 10.23
N ILE A 50 -9.61 -15.67 10.98
CA ILE A 50 -9.52 -15.88 12.43
C ILE A 50 -8.61 -17.07 12.74
N LEU A 51 -8.81 -18.20 12.03
CA LEU A 51 -7.99 -19.39 12.19
C LEU A 51 -6.52 -19.11 11.84
N GLY A 52 -6.26 -18.46 10.71
CA GLY A 52 -4.92 -18.10 10.26
C GLY A 52 -4.20 -17.20 11.26
N LEU A 53 -4.87 -16.16 11.77
CA LEU A 53 -4.32 -15.29 12.82
C LEU A 53 -4.04 -16.07 14.12
N GLY A 54 -4.96 -16.93 14.55
CA GLY A 54 -4.76 -17.76 15.74
C GLY A 54 -3.54 -18.68 15.61
N ILE A 55 -3.39 -19.36 14.47
CA ILE A 55 -2.24 -20.23 14.18
C ILE A 55 -0.94 -19.41 14.14
N LEU A 56 -0.95 -18.21 13.52
CA LEU A 56 0.21 -17.33 13.48
C LEU A 56 0.66 -16.90 14.87
N VAL A 57 -0.27 -16.51 15.75
CA VAL A 57 0.04 -16.16 17.14
C VAL A 57 0.71 -17.33 17.85
N ILE A 58 0.17 -18.54 17.71
CA ILE A 58 0.76 -19.76 18.30
C ILE A 58 2.15 -20.04 17.70
N GLY A 59 2.29 -19.92 16.38
CA GLY A 59 3.54 -20.17 15.66
C GLY A 59 4.67 -19.22 16.06
N PHE A 60 4.36 -17.93 16.23
CA PHE A 60 5.33 -16.91 16.66
C PHE A 60 5.64 -16.94 18.16
N ALA A 61 4.69 -17.37 19.00
CA ALA A 61 4.90 -17.53 20.43
C ALA A 61 5.64 -18.84 20.80
N GLY A 62 5.64 -19.82 19.89
CA GLY A 62 6.25 -21.13 20.13
C GLY A 62 7.79 -21.12 20.06
N PRO A 63 8.45 -22.18 20.59
CA PRO A 63 9.90 -22.35 20.48
C PRO A 63 10.34 -22.47 19.02
N ARG A 64 11.46 -21.81 18.65
CA ARG A 64 11.97 -21.87 17.27
C ARG A 64 12.29 -23.31 16.87
N GLY A 65 11.64 -23.79 15.81
CA GLY A 65 11.92 -25.10 15.20
C GLY A 65 11.11 -25.36 13.94
N THR A 66 11.27 -26.55 13.36
CA THR A 66 10.57 -26.94 12.13
C THR A 66 9.06 -26.93 12.32
N ALA A 67 8.56 -27.43 13.45
CA ALA A 67 7.13 -27.45 13.75
C ALA A 67 6.51 -26.04 13.79
N THR A 68 7.17 -25.07 14.43
CA THR A 68 6.69 -23.67 14.42
C THR A 68 6.78 -23.05 13.04
N GLY A 69 7.81 -23.37 12.25
CA GLY A 69 7.91 -22.94 10.85
C GLY A 69 6.73 -23.44 10.00
N VAL A 70 6.36 -24.72 10.14
CA VAL A 70 5.19 -25.31 9.48
C VAL A 70 3.89 -24.62 9.94
N LEU A 71 3.74 -24.39 11.25
CA LEU A 71 2.57 -23.67 11.78
C LEU A 71 2.47 -22.25 11.19
N VAL A 72 3.57 -21.50 11.12
CA VAL A 72 3.57 -20.16 10.51
C VAL A 72 3.15 -20.23 9.03
N LEU A 73 3.67 -21.17 8.25
CA LEU A 73 3.27 -21.35 6.85
C LEU A 73 1.78 -21.69 6.69
N VAL A 74 1.26 -22.63 7.50
CA VAL A 74 -0.16 -22.98 7.50
C VAL A 74 -1.03 -21.79 7.91
N GLY A 75 -0.60 -21.04 8.93
CA GLY A 75 -1.27 -19.82 9.39
C GLY A 75 -1.32 -18.75 8.31
N LEU A 76 -0.20 -18.49 7.61
CA LEU A 76 -0.14 -17.54 6.49
C LEU A 76 -1.02 -17.99 5.31
N LEU A 77 -1.06 -19.30 5.01
CA LEU A 77 -1.92 -19.85 3.97
C LEU A 77 -3.40 -19.63 4.29
N ALA A 78 -3.83 -20.02 5.49
CA ALA A 78 -5.21 -19.79 5.95
C ALA A 78 -5.56 -18.30 5.96
N LEU A 79 -4.67 -17.45 6.47
CA LEU A 79 -4.86 -15.99 6.49
C LEU A 79 -5.00 -15.43 5.07
N SER A 80 -4.16 -15.87 4.12
CA SER A 80 -4.21 -15.44 2.73
C SER A 80 -5.53 -15.81 2.06
N VAL A 81 -5.99 -17.06 2.24
CA VAL A 81 -7.30 -17.51 1.75
C VAL A 81 -8.42 -16.65 2.35
N GLY A 82 -8.36 -16.38 3.66
CA GLY A 82 -9.35 -15.55 4.35
C GLY A 82 -9.43 -14.12 3.82
N LEU A 83 -8.29 -13.42 3.77
CA LEU A 83 -8.22 -12.02 3.34
C LEU A 83 -8.60 -11.84 1.87
N VAL A 84 -8.15 -12.74 0.97
CA VAL A 84 -8.53 -12.71 -0.46
C VAL A 84 -10.02 -13.00 -0.63
N SER A 85 -10.58 -13.95 0.13
CA SER A 85 -12.01 -14.27 0.08
C SER A 85 -12.87 -13.10 0.59
N MET A 86 -12.46 -12.43 1.67
CA MET A 86 -13.14 -11.22 2.15
C MET A 86 -13.05 -10.08 1.13
N ALA A 87 -11.90 -9.90 0.48
CA ALA A 87 -11.72 -8.90 -0.57
C ALA A 87 -12.67 -9.17 -1.75
N GLY A 88 -12.76 -10.43 -2.20
CA GLY A 88 -13.68 -10.85 -3.25
C GLY A 88 -15.15 -10.65 -2.85
N SER A 89 -15.53 -11.06 -1.65
CA SER A 89 -16.88 -10.86 -1.11
C SER A 89 -17.26 -9.38 -1.12
N GLN A 90 -16.39 -8.50 -0.60
CA GLN A 90 -16.64 -7.06 -0.57
C GLN A 90 -16.80 -6.46 -1.96
N ALA A 91 -16.00 -6.92 -2.94
CA ALA A 91 -16.10 -6.45 -4.31
C ALA A 91 -17.45 -6.83 -4.95
N ILE A 92 -17.93 -8.06 -4.71
CA ILE A 92 -19.22 -8.54 -5.21
C ILE A 92 -20.38 -7.74 -4.60
N GLU A 93 -20.36 -7.51 -3.27
CA GLU A 93 -21.41 -6.74 -2.60
C GLU A 93 -21.47 -5.29 -3.10
N ARG A 94 -20.30 -4.63 -3.23
CA ARG A 94 -20.23 -3.23 -3.70
C ARG A 94 -20.68 -3.10 -5.15
N ARG A 95 -20.35 -4.07 -6.00
CA ARG A 95 -20.84 -4.12 -7.39
C ARG A 95 -22.35 -4.25 -7.44
N ALA A 96 -22.92 -5.18 -6.68
CA ALA A 96 -24.37 -5.41 -6.67
C ALA A 96 -25.16 -4.20 -6.14
N ALA A 97 -24.55 -3.42 -5.25
CA ALA A 97 -25.12 -2.19 -4.73
C ALA A 97 -24.87 -0.95 -5.63
N GLY A 98 -24.16 -1.09 -6.75
CA GLY A 98 -23.84 0.02 -7.65
C GLY A 98 -22.94 1.08 -7.00
N ALA A 99 -22.04 0.69 -6.10
CA ALA A 99 -21.14 1.62 -5.42
C ALA A 99 -20.20 2.32 -6.41
N ALA A 100 -19.88 3.59 -6.15
CA ALA A 100 -18.95 4.39 -6.96
C ALA A 100 -17.57 3.73 -7.16
N TYR A 101 -17.18 2.88 -6.20
CA TYR A 101 -16.05 1.97 -6.31
C TYR A 101 -16.48 0.56 -5.92
N ALA A 102 -16.42 -0.36 -6.88
CA ALA A 102 -16.88 -1.73 -6.73
C ALA A 102 -15.79 -2.71 -6.24
N GLY A 103 -14.55 -2.26 -6.02
CA GLY A 103 -13.45 -3.13 -5.60
C GLY A 103 -13.37 -3.34 -4.09
N PRO A 104 -12.42 -4.17 -3.61
CA PRO A 104 -12.14 -4.33 -2.18
C PRO A 104 -11.57 -3.05 -1.58
N SER A 105 -11.73 -2.84 -0.28
CA SER A 105 -11.06 -1.79 0.47
C SER A 105 -9.55 -1.84 0.21
N PRO A 106 -8.88 -0.70 -0.07
CA PRO A 106 -7.44 -0.69 -0.27
C PRO A 106 -6.64 -1.30 0.88
N VAL A 107 -7.10 -1.10 2.13
CA VAL A 107 -6.49 -1.67 3.33
C VAL A 107 -6.58 -3.20 3.34
N LEU A 108 -7.74 -3.75 2.93
CA LEU A 108 -7.94 -5.20 2.88
C LEU A 108 -7.11 -5.84 1.76
N LEU A 109 -7.05 -5.20 0.59
CA LEU A 109 -6.19 -5.66 -0.51
C LEU A 109 -4.71 -5.66 -0.12
N PHE A 110 -4.26 -4.61 0.58
CA PHE A 110 -2.90 -4.54 1.10
C PHE A 110 -2.62 -5.65 2.12
N ALA A 111 -3.51 -5.85 3.10
CA ALA A 111 -3.38 -6.92 4.07
C ALA A 111 -3.31 -8.30 3.39
N ALA A 112 -4.18 -8.55 2.41
CA ALA A 112 -4.15 -9.77 1.61
C ALA A 112 -2.81 -9.92 0.87
N SER A 113 -2.30 -8.84 0.29
CA SER A 113 -1.01 -8.83 -0.39
C SER A 113 0.15 -9.17 0.53
N VAL A 114 0.17 -8.61 1.74
CA VAL A 114 1.19 -8.91 2.76
C VAL A 114 1.13 -10.38 3.16
N ALA A 115 -0.06 -10.92 3.43
CA ALA A 115 -0.21 -12.33 3.80
C ALA A 115 0.28 -13.26 2.68
N VAL A 116 -0.13 -13.01 1.43
CA VAL A 116 0.24 -13.82 0.26
C VAL A 116 1.74 -13.73 -0.03
N SER A 117 2.31 -12.52 -0.02
CA SER A 117 3.74 -12.34 -0.30
C SER A 117 4.60 -12.94 0.82
N SER A 118 4.13 -12.93 2.07
CA SER A 118 4.82 -13.55 3.21
C SER A 118 4.98 -15.07 3.05
N ILE A 119 4.03 -15.75 2.42
CA ILE A 119 4.16 -17.19 2.10
C ILE A 119 5.33 -17.38 1.15
N GLY A 120 5.33 -16.68 0.01
CA GLY A 120 6.37 -16.84 -0.99
C GLY A 120 7.74 -16.38 -0.49
N ALA A 121 7.80 -15.31 0.33
CA ALA A 121 9.03 -14.85 0.97
C ALA A 121 9.60 -15.91 1.92
N SER A 122 8.74 -16.55 2.72
CA SER A 122 9.12 -17.65 3.60
C SER A 122 9.67 -18.85 2.82
N LEU A 123 9.04 -19.17 1.67
CA LEU A 123 9.51 -20.23 0.79
C LEU A 123 10.87 -19.90 0.15
N ILE A 124 11.04 -18.67 -0.34
CA ILE A 124 12.34 -18.19 -0.87
C ILE A 124 13.42 -18.29 0.20
N GLY A 125 13.14 -17.82 1.42
CA GLY A 125 14.08 -17.89 2.54
C GLY A 125 14.45 -19.33 2.91
N LEU A 126 13.48 -20.26 2.90
CA LEU A 126 13.74 -21.69 3.12
C LEU A 126 14.62 -22.29 2.01
N LEU A 127 14.29 -22.02 0.75
CA LEU A 127 15.05 -22.53 -0.39
C LEU A 127 16.48 -21.97 -0.41
N ALA A 128 16.67 -20.69 -0.05
CA ALA A 128 17.99 -20.10 0.11
C ALA A 128 18.82 -20.88 1.15
N ARG A 129 18.26 -21.17 2.33
CA ARG A 129 18.94 -21.98 3.36
C ARG A 129 19.33 -23.36 2.84
N LEU A 130 18.42 -24.04 2.15
CA LEU A 130 18.67 -25.37 1.59
C LEU A 130 19.74 -25.36 0.49
N ALA A 131 19.88 -24.26 -0.23
CA ALA A 131 20.92 -24.04 -1.24
C ALA A 131 22.25 -23.54 -0.65
N GLY A 132 22.37 -23.37 0.67
CA GLY A 132 23.56 -22.82 1.32
C GLY A 132 23.76 -21.31 1.10
N LEU A 133 22.71 -20.59 0.72
CA LEU A 133 22.71 -19.14 0.55
C LEU A 133 22.23 -18.44 1.83
N ASP A 134 22.72 -17.23 2.04
CA ASP A 134 22.24 -16.37 3.12
C ASP A 134 20.80 -15.87 2.82
N PRO A 135 19.81 -16.18 3.66
CA PRO A 135 18.44 -15.70 3.49
C PRO A 135 18.28 -14.19 3.65
N GLU A 136 19.21 -13.57 4.39
CA GLU A 136 19.28 -12.13 4.61
C GLU A 136 20.25 -11.46 3.62
N GLY A 137 20.94 -12.26 2.82
CA GLY A 137 21.83 -11.82 1.76
C GLY A 137 21.07 -11.06 0.67
N MET A 138 21.72 -10.04 0.14
CA MET A 138 21.15 -9.13 -0.85
C MET A 138 20.49 -9.79 -2.08
N PRO A 139 21.03 -10.87 -2.68
CA PRO A 139 20.34 -11.56 -3.77
C PRO A 139 18.97 -12.12 -3.35
N THR A 140 18.90 -12.72 -2.15
CA THR A 140 17.65 -13.25 -1.59
C THR A 140 16.67 -12.11 -1.30
N THR A 141 17.15 -11.00 -0.72
CA THR A 141 16.34 -9.81 -0.45
C THR A 141 15.73 -9.23 -1.73
N ILE A 142 16.49 -9.13 -2.83
CA ILE A 142 15.96 -8.64 -4.11
C ILE A 142 14.90 -9.58 -4.69
N LEU A 143 15.09 -10.89 -4.58
CA LEU A 143 14.08 -11.87 -5.00
C LEU A 143 12.80 -11.74 -4.18
N VAL A 144 12.91 -11.55 -2.87
CA VAL A 144 11.76 -11.32 -1.98
C VAL A 144 11.06 -10.01 -2.34
N LEU A 145 11.81 -8.92 -2.57
CA LEU A 145 11.22 -7.65 -3.01
C LEU A 145 10.49 -7.80 -4.35
N ALA A 146 11.12 -8.44 -5.34
CA ALA A 146 10.49 -8.70 -6.64
C ALA A 146 9.18 -9.49 -6.50
N LEU A 147 9.16 -10.51 -5.64
CA LEU A 147 7.96 -11.28 -5.32
C LEU A 147 6.86 -10.41 -4.68
N ILE A 148 7.20 -9.54 -3.74
CA ILE A 148 6.25 -8.63 -3.11
C ILE A 148 5.59 -7.74 -4.17
N GLN A 149 6.40 -7.13 -5.05
CA GLN A 149 5.88 -6.28 -6.13
C GLN A 149 5.01 -7.08 -7.12
N ALA A 150 5.43 -8.30 -7.47
CA ALA A 150 4.64 -9.19 -8.32
C ALA A 150 3.30 -9.55 -7.66
N THR A 151 3.28 -9.75 -6.35
CA THR A 151 2.06 -10.05 -5.58
C THR A 151 1.08 -8.86 -5.62
N TYR A 152 1.57 -7.63 -5.46
CA TYR A 152 0.75 -6.42 -5.62
C TYR A 152 0.08 -6.36 -7.00
N LEU A 153 0.86 -6.59 -8.07
CA LEU A 153 0.34 -6.60 -9.43
C LEU A 153 -0.65 -7.73 -9.66
N ALA A 154 -0.35 -8.94 -9.17
CA ALA A 154 -1.19 -10.13 -9.35
C ALA A 154 -2.56 -9.97 -8.65
N LEU A 155 -2.57 -9.55 -7.38
CA LEU A 155 -3.82 -9.35 -6.66
C LEU A 155 -4.61 -8.14 -7.20
N THR A 156 -3.93 -7.08 -7.64
CA THR A 156 -4.58 -5.96 -8.33
C THR A 156 -5.23 -6.43 -9.63
N ARG A 157 -4.51 -7.21 -10.44
CA ARG A 157 -5.02 -7.79 -11.69
C ARG A 157 -6.20 -8.72 -11.45
N LEU A 158 -6.15 -9.53 -10.39
CA LEU A 158 -7.20 -10.50 -10.06
C LEU A 158 -8.46 -9.81 -9.52
N LEU A 159 -8.31 -9.01 -8.45
CA LEU A 159 -9.43 -8.51 -7.66
C LEU A 159 -10.02 -7.20 -8.16
N LEU A 160 -9.26 -6.42 -8.96
CA LEU A 160 -9.72 -5.12 -9.44
C LEU A 160 -9.92 -5.11 -10.95
N VAL A 161 -8.89 -5.49 -11.71
CA VAL A 161 -8.98 -5.48 -13.19
C VAL A 161 -9.83 -6.65 -13.68
N GLY A 162 -9.60 -7.86 -13.16
CA GLY A 162 -10.32 -9.06 -13.55
C GLY A 162 -11.80 -9.03 -13.20
N THR A 163 -12.16 -8.33 -12.13
CA THR A 163 -13.56 -8.12 -11.75
C THR A 163 -14.18 -6.92 -12.48
N GLY A 164 -13.38 -6.05 -13.09
CA GLY A 164 -13.82 -4.80 -13.70
C GLY A 164 -14.20 -3.73 -12.67
N ALA A 165 -13.58 -3.74 -11.49
CA ALA A 165 -13.74 -2.67 -10.49
C ALA A 165 -12.90 -1.43 -10.82
N LEU A 166 -11.72 -1.63 -11.41
CA LEU A 166 -10.87 -0.60 -12.01
C LEU A 166 -10.17 -1.18 -13.23
N SER A 167 -9.93 -0.36 -14.25
CA SER A 167 -9.00 -0.66 -15.34
C SER A 167 -7.59 -0.18 -15.00
N TRP A 168 -6.57 -0.66 -15.73
CA TRP A 168 -5.22 -0.10 -15.65
C TRP A 168 -5.19 1.40 -15.95
N THR A 169 -6.03 1.85 -16.86
CA THR A 169 -6.17 3.26 -17.22
C THR A 169 -6.79 4.10 -16.10
N ASP A 170 -7.74 3.55 -15.33
CA ASP A 170 -8.29 4.24 -14.14
C ASP A 170 -7.21 4.45 -13.08
N MET A 171 -6.29 3.50 -12.98
CA MET A 171 -5.12 3.55 -12.09
C MET A 171 -3.98 4.41 -12.66
N GLY A 172 -4.19 5.11 -13.78
CA GLY A 172 -3.24 6.04 -14.36
C GLY A 172 -2.15 5.41 -15.24
N PHE A 173 -2.23 4.11 -15.52
CA PHE A 173 -1.34 3.49 -16.51
C PHE A 173 -1.70 3.97 -17.91
N ARG A 174 -0.69 4.51 -18.59
CA ARG A 174 -0.75 4.86 -20.02
C ARG A 174 0.29 4.05 -20.77
N PRO A 175 0.12 3.79 -22.08
CA PRO A 175 1.10 3.06 -22.88
C PRO A 175 2.51 3.61 -22.70
N LEU A 176 3.48 2.70 -22.63
CA LEU A 176 4.89 3.06 -22.57
C LEU A 176 5.28 3.75 -23.90
N GLY A 177 5.85 4.95 -23.80
CA GLY A 177 6.21 5.77 -24.93
C GLY A 177 6.75 7.12 -24.47
N ARG A 178 6.99 8.03 -25.41
CA ARG A 178 7.53 9.37 -25.11
C ARG A 178 6.75 10.13 -24.02
N PRO A 179 5.40 10.13 -24.01
CA PRO A 179 4.65 10.79 -22.95
C PRO A 179 4.87 10.16 -21.56
N ALA A 180 4.94 8.83 -21.46
CA ALA A 180 5.20 8.14 -20.20
C ALA A 180 6.60 8.47 -19.66
N VAL A 181 7.61 8.48 -20.54
CA VAL A 181 8.99 8.88 -20.19
C VAL A 181 9.04 10.34 -19.73
N ALA A 182 8.31 11.23 -20.41
CA ALA A 182 8.24 12.63 -20.01
C ALA A 182 7.59 12.82 -18.63
N GLU A 183 6.51 12.08 -18.32
CA GLU A 183 5.89 12.10 -16.99
C GLU A 183 6.83 11.54 -15.92
N LEU A 184 7.56 10.45 -16.22
CA LEU A 184 8.55 9.88 -15.31
C LEU A 184 9.68 10.89 -15.03
N ALA A 185 10.28 11.47 -16.07
CA ALA A 185 11.33 12.48 -15.93
C ALA A 185 10.85 13.73 -15.17
N MET A 186 9.61 14.18 -15.45
CA MET A 186 9.00 15.28 -14.71
C MET A 186 8.78 14.93 -13.25
N GLY A 187 8.34 13.70 -12.93
CA GLY A 187 8.24 13.24 -11.54
C GLY A 187 9.58 13.28 -10.81
N MET A 188 10.66 12.88 -11.48
CA MET A 188 12.01 12.91 -10.91
C MET A 188 12.45 14.32 -10.48
N THR A 189 12.02 15.38 -11.17
CA THR A 189 12.40 16.75 -10.79
C THR A 189 11.81 17.19 -9.45
N TYR A 190 10.70 16.59 -9.02
CA TYR A 190 10.11 16.83 -7.70
C TYR A 190 10.85 16.12 -6.57
N ALA A 191 11.79 15.21 -6.86
CA ALA A 191 12.49 14.47 -5.80
C ALA A 191 13.31 15.39 -4.91
N ILE A 192 14.04 16.36 -5.49
CA ILE A 192 14.88 17.30 -4.74
C ILE A 192 14.05 18.13 -3.74
N PRO A 193 13.00 18.88 -4.14
CA PRO A 193 12.23 19.66 -3.18
C PRO A 193 11.56 18.78 -2.12
N VAL A 194 11.09 17.58 -2.48
CA VAL A 194 10.52 16.63 -1.51
C VAL A 194 11.58 16.12 -0.53
N ILE A 195 12.79 15.78 -0.98
CA ILE A 195 13.92 15.41 -0.11
C ILE A 195 14.24 16.55 0.86
N VAL A 196 14.34 17.79 0.39
CA VAL A 196 14.63 18.95 1.25
C VAL A 196 13.59 19.08 2.37
N VAL A 197 12.30 19.02 2.03
CA VAL A 197 11.22 19.08 3.03
C VAL A 197 11.30 17.91 4.01
N THR A 198 11.51 16.69 3.51
CA THR A 198 11.62 15.50 4.34
C THR A 198 12.83 15.55 5.27
N VAL A 199 13.97 16.07 4.82
CA VAL A 199 15.18 16.23 5.64
C VAL A 199 14.97 17.27 6.74
N ILE A 200 14.31 18.39 6.46
CA ILE A 200 13.96 19.39 7.48
C ILE A 200 13.05 18.78 8.54
N ILE A 201 12.01 18.05 8.12
CA ILE A 201 11.08 17.38 9.03
C ILE A 201 11.77 16.28 9.82
N ALA A 202 12.67 15.52 9.20
CA ALA A 202 13.48 14.51 9.87
C ALA A 202 14.37 15.16 10.94
N ALA A 203 15.06 16.25 10.62
CA ALA A 203 15.90 16.98 11.58
C ALA A 203 15.09 17.50 12.77
N ILE A 204 13.89 18.06 12.53
CA ILE A 204 13.01 18.51 13.62
C ILE A 204 12.54 17.31 14.47
N ALA A 205 12.14 16.22 13.83
CA ALA A 205 11.69 15.02 14.53
C ALA A 205 12.79 14.40 15.38
N THR A 206 14.04 14.36 14.89
CA THR A 206 15.18 13.81 15.63
C THR A 206 15.67 14.71 16.77
N LEU A 207 15.41 16.03 16.71
CA LEU A 207 15.63 16.93 17.84
C LEU A 207 14.67 16.63 19.01
N ILE A 208 13.45 16.19 18.72
CA ILE A 208 12.42 15.87 19.73
C ILE A 208 12.58 14.44 20.23
N LEU A 209 12.81 13.50 19.32
CA LEU A 209 12.99 12.07 19.59
C LEU A 209 14.36 11.67 19.04
N PRO A 210 15.42 11.60 19.87
CA PRO A 210 16.81 11.41 19.43
C PRO A 210 17.08 9.96 18.99
N VAL A 211 16.37 9.51 17.96
CA VAL A 211 16.46 8.19 17.34
C VAL A 211 16.47 8.34 15.83
N VAL A 212 17.23 7.49 15.15
CA VAL A 212 17.33 7.49 13.69
C VAL A 212 16.84 6.13 13.18
N PRO A 213 15.75 6.08 12.40
CA PRO A 213 15.33 4.85 11.75
C PRO A 213 16.41 4.32 10.79
N GLU A 214 16.69 3.03 10.87
CA GLU A 214 17.56 2.38 9.91
C GLU A 214 16.93 2.36 8.52
N SER A 215 17.77 2.48 7.49
CA SER A 215 17.33 2.30 6.10
C SER A 215 17.04 0.82 5.86
N PRO A 216 15.90 0.45 5.26
CA PRO A 216 15.63 -0.93 4.83
C PRO A 216 16.64 -1.46 3.81
N LEU A 217 17.29 -0.56 3.07
CA LEU A 217 18.37 -0.84 2.13
C LEU A 217 19.59 -0.05 2.59
N PRO A 218 20.38 -0.56 3.57
CA PRO A 218 21.54 0.15 4.07
C PRO A 218 22.65 0.21 2.99
N PRO A 219 23.51 1.24 3.03
CA PRO A 219 24.69 1.30 2.16
C PRO A 219 25.62 0.12 2.44
N THR A 220 26.28 -0.37 1.40
CA THR A 220 27.04 -1.63 1.44
C THR A 220 28.54 -1.45 1.32
N GLY A 221 28.99 -0.23 0.99
CA GLY A 221 30.40 0.08 0.76
C GLY A 221 30.96 -0.49 -0.54
N SER A 222 30.14 -1.09 -1.40
CA SER A 222 30.56 -1.78 -2.64
C SER A 222 29.72 -1.38 -3.84
N THR A 223 30.34 -1.27 -5.01
CA THR A 223 29.64 -0.83 -6.24
C THR A 223 28.56 -1.82 -6.65
N ILE A 224 28.82 -3.13 -6.54
CA ILE A 224 27.81 -4.16 -6.82
C ILE A 224 26.64 -4.02 -5.86
N GLY A 225 26.90 -3.84 -4.56
CA GLY A 225 25.82 -3.69 -3.58
C GLY A 225 24.98 -2.43 -3.78
N LEU A 226 25.61 -1.31 -4.16
CA LEU A 226 24.88 -0.10 -4.57
C LEU A 226 23.97 -0.37 -5.78
N LEU A 227 24.47 -1.02 -6.83
CA LEU A 227 23.68 -1.31 -8.04
C LEU A 227 22.47 -2.21 -7.72
N LEU A 228 22.66 -3.18 -6.84
CA LEU A 228 21.61 -4.08 -6.37
C LEU A 228 20.58 -3.35 -5.50
N ASN A 229 21.02 -2.46 -4.59
CA ASN A 229 20.12 -1.59 -3.82
C ASN A 229 19.32 -0.65 -4.74
N LEU A 230 19.94 -0.08 -5.78
CA LEU A 230 19.24 0.76 -6.76
C LEU A 230 18.21 -0.04 -7.56
N LEU A 231 18.53 -1.27 -7.98
CA LEU A 231 17.58 -2.15 -8.64
C LEU A 231 16.37 -2.44 -7.75
N GLY A 232 16.60 -2.80 -6.49
CA GLY A 232 15.52 -3.05 -5.53
C GLY A 232 14.71 -1.79 -5.22
N GLY A 233 15.37 -0.80 -4.63
CA GLY A 233 14.73 0.37 -4.02
C GLY A 233 14.33 1.49 -4.99
N ALA A 234 15.06 1.68 -6.09
CA ALA A 234 14.78 2.77 -7.04
C ALA A 234 14.06 2.30 -8.32
N VAL A 235 14.00 0.99 -8.60
CA VAL A 235 13.35 0.45 -9.80
C VAL A 235 12.17 -0.46 -9.45
N LEU A 236 12.39 -1.56 -8.75
CA LEU A 236 11.34 -2.55 -8.49
C LEU A 236 10.27 -2.02 -7.54
N VAL A 237 10.69 -1.51 -6.38
CA VAL A 237 9.79 -1.05 -5.31
C VAL A 237 8.81 0.02 -5.80
N PRO A 238 9.25 1.13 -6.45
CA PRO A 238 8.33 2.17 -6.92
C PRO A 238 7.21 1.67 -7.82
N ILE A 239 7.46 0.68 -8.70
CA ILE A 239 6.42 0.19 -9.62
C ILE A 239 5.28 -0.47 -8.86
N GLY A 240 5.59 -1.43 -8.00
CA GLY A 240 4.55 -2.16 -7.24
C GLY A 240 3.89 -1.27 -6.18
N GLU A 241 4.67 -0.45 -5.46
CA GLU A 241 4.11 0.42 -4.42
C GLU A 241 3.22 1.51 -5.00
N GLU A 242 3.64 2.20 -6.07
CA GLU A 242 2.79 3.21 -6.69
C GLU A 242 1.52 2.59 -7.27
N THR A 243 1.60 1.36 -7.81
CA THR A 243 0.39 0.63 -8.22
C THR A 243 -0.58 0.44 -7.05
N MET A 244 -0.09 -0.04 -5.91
CA MET A 244 -0.94 -0.32 -4.75
C MET A 244 -1.46 0.98 -4.08
N PHE A 245 -0.58 1.92 -3.78
CA PHE A 245 -0.97 3.11 -3.03
C PHE A 245 -1.66 4.15 -3.90
N ARG A 246 -1.20 4.40 -5.13
CA ARG A 246 -1.71 5.50 -5.96
C ARG A 246 -2.72 4.96 -6.96
N GLY A 247 -2.31 3.94 -7.72
CA GLY A 247 -3.16 3.25 -8.66
C GLY A 247 -4.44 2.74 -7.99
N VAL A 248 -4.32 1.97 -6.89
CA VAL A 248 -5.48 1.41 -6.19
C VAL A 248 -6.02 2.35 -5.10
N ALA A 249 -5.24 2.62 -4.04
CA ALA A 249 -5.80 3.25 -2.84
C ALA A 249 -6.29 4.68 -3.09
N THR A 250 -5.44 5.54 -3.64
CA THR A 250 -5.81 6.93 -3.96
C THR A 250 -6.94 7.00 -4.99
N THR A 251 -6.96 6.13 -6.00
CA THR A 251 -8.08 6.08 -6.97
C THR A 251 -9.39 5.67 -6.31
N ALA A 252 -9.39 4.62 -5.48
CA ALA A 252 -10.57 4.16 -4.77
C ALA A 252 -11.14 5.27 -3.86
N TRP A 253 -10.29 5.91 -3.05
CA TRP A 253 -10.72 7.00 -2.18
C TRP A 253 -11.13 8.25 -2.95
N ARG A 254 -10.54 8.53 -4.12
CA ARG A 254 -11.01 9.64 -4.96
C ARG A 254 -12.45 9.39 -5.43
N LEU A 255 -12.78 8.14 -5.78
CA LEU A 255 -14.12 7.76 -6.24
C LEU A 255 -15.16 7.77 -5.12
N THR A 256 -14.76 7.49 -3.87
CA THR A 256 -15.69 7.41 -2.73
C THR A 256 -15.75 8.67 -1.87
N ASP A 257 -14.63 9.37 -1.69
CA ASP A 257 -14.44 10.44 -0.72
C ASP A 257 -13.98 11.77 -1.35
N GLY A 258 -13.62 11.78 -2.63
CA GLY A 258 -13.14 12.96 -3.35
C GLY A 258 -11.62 13.21 -3.24
N VAL A 259 -11.15 14.22 -3.96
CA VAL A 259 -9.71 14.46 -4.23
C VAL A 259 -8.90 14.74 -2.96
N GLN A 260 -9.34 15.69 -2.13
CA GLN A 260 -8.58 16.11 -0.94
C GLN A 260 -8.42 14.95 0.06
N ARG A 261 -9.52 14.24 0.33
CA ARG A 261 -9.51 13.08 1.23
C ARG A 261 -8.65 11.96 0.69
N ALA A 262 -8.70 11.69 -0.61
CA ALA A 262 -7.86 10.67 -1.25
C ALA A 262 -6.36 10.94 -1.09
N ILE A 263 -5.92 12.21 -1.21
CA ILE A 263 -4.52 12.58 -1.02
C ILE A 263 -4.09 12.36 0.44
N VAL A 264 -4.89 12.85 1.39
CA VAL A 264 -4.56 12.73 2.82
C VAL A 264 -4.60 11.26 3.28
N GLN A 265 -5.68 10.53 2.96
CA GLN A 265 -5.80 9.11 3.29
C GLN A 265 -4.72 8.27 2.61
N GLY A 266 -4.42 8.56 1.34
CA GLY A 266 -3.29 7.99 0.59
C GLY A 266 -1.96 8.14 1.32
N ALA A 267 -1.64 9.37 1.73
CA ALA A 267 -0.40 9.68 2.44
C ALA A 267 -0.32 9.03 3.82
N LEU A 268 -1.39 9.10 4.60
CA LEU A 268 -1.45 8.49 5.94
C LEU A 268 -1.35 6.97 5.85
N PHE A 269 -2.06 6.35 4.92
CA PHE A 269 -1.99 4.91 4.72
C PHE A 269 -0.57 4.47 4.32
N PHE A 270 0.05 5.16 3.35
CA PHE A 270 1.44 4.94 2.97
C PHE A 270 2.40 5.07 4.16
N ALA A 271 2.25 6.12 4.98
CA ALA A 271 3.11 6.32 6.14
C ALA A 271 2.91 5.24 7.22
N ILE A 272 1.65 4.85 7.52
CA ILE A 272 1.33 3.81 8.51
C ILE A 272 1.96 2.47 8.12
N VAL A 273 1.77 2.02 6.88
CA VAL A 273 2.23 0.68 6.49
C VAL A 273 3.74 0.54 6.53
N HIS A 274 4.45 1.64 6.26
CA HIS A 274 5.91 1.67 6.31
C HIS A 274 6.50 1.64 7.72
N VAL A 275 5.69 1.91 8.75
CA VAL A 275 6.16 1.83 10.14
C VAL A 275 5.79 0.52 10.83
N LEU A 276 5.00 -0.35 10.19
CA LEU A 276 4.60 -1.64 10.74
C LEU A 276 5.78 -2.60 10.97
N GLN A 277 6.88 -2.42 10.24
CA GLN A 277 8.09 -3.23 10.36
C GLN A 277 9.22 -2.50 11.09
N VAL A 278 8.98 -1.29 11.60
CA VAL A 278 9.99 -0.56 12.37
C VAL A 278 10.07 -1.16 13.78
N GLY A 279 11.20 -1.78 14.08
CA GLY A 279 11.51 -2.38 15.37
C GLY A 279 12.48 -1.53 16.20
N GLY A 280 12.61 -1.87 17.48
CA GLY A 280 13.58 -1.29 18.39
C GLY A 280 13.94 -2.29 19.50
N THR A 281 15.00 -2.00 20.26
CA THR A 281 15.46 -2.89 21.34
C THR A 281 14.57 -2.82 22.60
N SER A 282 13.70 -1.81 22.68
CA SER A 282 12.69 -1.65 23.73
C SER A 282 11.38 -1.09 23.14
N PRO A 283 10.23 -1.28 23.81
CA PRO A 283 8.95 -0.72 23.36
C PRO A 283 9.00 0.80 23.16
N THR A 284 9.65 1.52 24.07
CA THR A 284 9.80 2.98 24.00
C THR A 284 10.62 3.40 22.79
N GLN A 285 11.74 2.72 22.53
CA GLN A 285 12.57 3.01 21.36
C GLN A 285 11.83 2.69 20.07
N ALA A 286 11.14 1.54 19.99
CA ALA A 286 10.36 1.14 18.83
C ALA A 286 9.26 2.17 18.51
N LEU A 287 8.54 2.65 19.53
CA LEU A 287 7.53 3.70 19.37
C LEU A 287 8.14 5.01 18.88
N ALA A 288 9.29 5.42 19.43
CA ALA A 288 9.98 6.63 19.00
C ALA A 288 10.45 6.52 17.53
N LEU A 289 11.05 5.39 17.15
CA LEU A 289 11.48 5.12 15.77
C LEU A 289 10.29 5.12 14.81
N ALA A 290 9.19 4.47 15.18
CA ALA A 290 7.96 4.45 14.39
C ALA A 290 7.37 5.87 14.24
N ALA A 291 7.37 6.69 15.29
CA ALA A 291 6.90 8.07 15.22
C ALA A 291 7.73 8.93 14.27
N VAL A 292 9.07 8.89 14.39
CA VAL A 292 9.98 9.61 13.48
C VAL A 292 9.81 9.09 12.05
N ALA A 293 9.77 7.77 11.86
CA ALA A 293 9.58 7.14 10.55
C ALA A 293 8.23 7.49 9.90
N PHE A 294 7.17 7.65 10.70
CA PHE A 294 5.84 8.02 10.24
C PHE A 294 5.81 9.47 9.76
N VAL A 295 6.23 10.41 10.62
CA VAL A 295 6.16 11.85 10.35
C VAL A 295 7.01 12.22 9.13
N THR A 296 8.17 11.59 8.98
CA THR A 296 9.06 11.82 7.82
C THR A 296 8.51 11.29 6.50
N ARG A 297 7.59 10.32 6.52
CA ARG A 297 6.97 9.75 5.30
C ARG A 297 5.72 10.48 4.84
N VAL A 298 5.04 11.20 5.72
CA VAL A 298 3.81 11.95 5.38
C VAL A 298 4.03 12.95 4.22
N PRO A 299 5.09 13.80 4.21
CA PRO A 299 5.32 14.74 3.10
C PRO A 299 5.50 14.05 1.76
N VAL A 300 6.25 12.95 1.74
CA VAL A 300 6.47 12.13 0.53
C VAL A 300 5.15 11.53 0.05
N GLY A 301 4.37 10.97 0.98
CA GLY A 301 3.03 10.43 0.70
C GLY A 301 2.09 11.47 0.08
N LEU A 302 2.07 12.68 0.64
CA LEU A 302 1.27 13.80 0.15
C LEU A 302 1.71 14.24 -1.25
N ALA A 303 3.02 14.41 -1.47
CA ALA A 303 3.57 14.80 -2.76
C ALA A 303 3.25 13.77 -3.87
N LEU A 304 3.43 12.48 -3.58
CA LEU A 304 3.10 11.39 -4.51
C LEU A 304 1.59 11.36 -4.84
N GLY A 305 0.73 11.49 -3.83
CA GLY A 305 -0.72 11.51 -4.03
C GLY A 305 -1.20 12.73 -4.83
N TRP A 306 -0.68 13.92 -4.50
CA TRP A 306 -0.96 15.15 -5.25
C TRP A 306 -0.48 15.06 -6.69
N LEU A 307 0.74 14.58 -6.92
CA LEU A 307 1.32 14.47 -8.26
C LEU A 307 0.52 13.47 -9.11
N PHE A 308 0.16 12.31 -8.54
CA PHE A 308 -0.67 11.30 -9.21
C PHE A 308 -1.99 11.90 -9.72
N LEU A 309 -2.73 12.61 -8.84
CA LEU A 309 -4.04 13.16 -9.20
C LEU A 309 -3.95 14.37 -10.12
N SER A 310 -2.90 15.21 -9.97
CA SER A 310 -2.68 16.38 -10.81
C SER A 310 -2.30 15.99 -12.24
N ARG A 311 -1.52 14.91 -12.41
CA ARG A 311 -1.06 14.44 -13.72
C ARG A 311 -1.97 13.40 -14.35
N ARG A 312 -2.79 12.73 -13.52
CA ARG A 312 -3.62 11.58 -13.90
C ARG A 312 -2.79 10.50 -14.61
N SER A 313 -1.58 10.27 -14.09
CA SER A 313 -0.57 9.38 -14.65
C SER A 313 0.18 8.71 -13.51
N ILE A 314 0.34 7.40 -13.58
CA ILE A 314 1.12 6.63 -12.60
C ILE A 314 2.63 6.81 -12.79
N TRP A 315 3.05 7.19 -14.00
CA TRP A 315 4.47 7.34 -14.34
C TRP A 315 5.13 8.50 -13.58
N ALA A 316 4.39 9.57 -13.32
CA ALA A 316 4.89 10.73 -12.57
C ALA A 316 5.24 10.40 -11.11
N PRO A 317 4.36 9.81 -10.28
CA PRO A 317 4.73 9.40 -8.93
C PRO A 317 5.78 8.27 -8.93
N ILE A 318 5.79 7.36 -9.92
CA ILE A 318 6.88 6.38 -10.05
C ILE A 318 8.23 7.09 -10.24
N GLY A 319 8.30 8.09 -11.11
CA GLY A 319 9.52 8.88 -11.32
C GLY A 319 9.98 9.62 -10.06
N LEU A 320 9.05 10.25 -9.34
CA LEU A 320 9.33 10.91 -8.05
C LEU A 320 9.88 9.90 -7.04
N HIS A 321 9.18 8.79 -6.83
CA HIS A 321 9.56 7.76 -5.85
C HIS A 321 10.91 7.12 -6.21
N ALA A 322 11.13 6.77 -7.48
CA ALA A 322 12.39 6.22 -7.97
C ALA A 322 13.57 7.18 -7.72
N ALA A 323 13.44 8.46 -8.07
CA ALA A 323 14.49 9.44 -7.84
C ALA A 323 14.69 9.74 -6.35
N PHE A 324 13.62 9.79 -5.55
CA PHE A 324 13.72 9.98 -4.10
C PHE A 324 14.56 8.86 -3.46
N ASN A 325 14.24 7.60 -3.75
CA ASN A 325 14.98 6.46 -3.21
C ASN A 325 16.41 6.40 -3.78
N GLY A 326 16.56 6.58 -5.09
CA GLY A 326 17.85 6.49 -5.77
C GLY A 326 18.86 7.53 -5.25
N LEU A 327 18.43 8.79 -5.10
CA LEU A 327 19.28 9.85 -4.57
C LEU A 327 19.71 9.58 -3.13
N LEU A 328 18.78 9.16 -2.26
CA LEU A 328 19.12 8.85 -0.87
C LEU A 328 20.08 7.67 -0.74
N LEU A 329 19.91 6.63 -1.57
CA LEU A 329 20.84 5.48 -1.61
C LEU A 329 22.24 5.89 -2.08
N VAL A 330 22.33 6.70 -3.14
CA VAL A 330 23.62 7.19 -3.65
C VAL A 330 24.32 8.07 -2.62
N LEU A 331 23.59 8.98 -1.96
CA LEU A 331 24.15 9.85 -0.93
C LEU A 331 24.61 9.06 0.30
N ALA A 332 23.84 8.08 0.75
CA ALA A 332 24.20 7.21 1.87
C ALA A 332 25.48 6.40 1.56
N GLU A 333 25.57 5.83 0.36
CA GLU A 333 26.74 5.08 -0.08
C GLU A 333 27.98 5.97 -0.24
N ALA A 334 27.83 7.17 -0.81
CA ALA A 334 28.92 8.13 -0.94
C ALA A 334 29.43 8.59 0.44
N SER A 335 28.53 8.82 1.39
CA SER A 335 28.89 9.15 2.78
C SER A 335 29.67 8.03 3.46
N LEU A 336 29.30 6.77 3.22
CA LEU A 336 29.99 5.61 3.79
C LEU A 336 31.41 5.45 3.22
N ARG A 337 31.59 5.67 1.90
CA ARG A 337 32.90 5.53 1.23
C ARG A 337 33.83 6.73 1.45
N GLY A 338 33.28 7.92 1.63
CA GLY A 338 34.03 9.16 1.80
C GLY A 338 34.43 9.47 3.25
N GLY A 339 33.92 8.71 4.23
CA GLY A 339 34.32 8.84 5.63
C GLY A 339 35.77 8.40 5.86
N PRO A 340 36.48 8.95 6.87
CA PRO A 340 37.78 8.42 7.27
C PRO A 340 37.65 6.92 7.62
N PRO A 341 38.68 6.09 7.35
CA PRO A 341 38.63 4.67 7.72
C PRO A 341 38.33 4.57 9.22
N ALA A 342 37.34 3.75 9.57
CA ALA A 342 37.05 3.44 10.96
C ALA A 342 38.30 2.78 11.56
N GLY A 343 39.01 3.54 12.40
CA GLY A 343 40.16 3.07 13.18
C GLY A 343 39.72 2.26 14.39
#